data_AF-A0A7Y7RP47-F1
#
_entry.id   AF-A0A7Y7RP47-F1
#
_cell.length_a   1.000
_cell.length_b   1.000
_cell.length_c   1.000
_cell.angle_alpha   90.00
_cell.angle_beta   90.00
_cell.angle_gamma   90.00
#
_symmetry.space_group_name_H-M   'P 1'
#
loop_
_entity.id
_entity.type
_entity.pdbx_description
1 polymer ?
#
loop_
_entity_poly.entity_id
_entity_poly.type
_entity_poly.pdbx_seq_one_letter_code
_entity_poly.pdbx_strand_id
1 'polypeptide(L)'
;MFVNEQVESDGTIKLSSQGTTRIEGNLIAEQNIEVSANDSITVANSNIASKNGAVELSTERKIFMIGSKTAGNDNRLSAKSGDGSRQDGAVNILNSTLTASSMNQGHGKLQIKGDFDVVGPITPFEDSKKGVVITGSTLNANEMVIKGSGSDGVHLAGGNTFVANDIDIVGVAPAGYLGDSFRTGDGVKLTGSNTFTAFNKISIKGDGERYGVSFNGTSVFNAATVSVTGNIELSAPEYNYGIRFNGAVDLQNAGNFEFISNGQAIAVPRYL
;
A
#
# COMPACT_ATOMS: atom_id res chain seq x y z
N MET A 1 11.23 19.85 10.60
CA MET A 1 11.65 19.29 11.90
C MET A 1 12.54 18.09 11.65
N PHE A 2 13.58 17.90 12.46
CA PHE A 2 14.50 16.78 12.32
C PHE A 2 14.72 16.10 13.68
N VAL A 3 14.56 14.79 13.73
CA VAL A 3 14.83 13.94 14.90
C VAL A 3 15.90 12.94 14.52
N ASN A 4 17.11 13.15 15.02
CA ASN A 4 18.29 12.32 14.75
C ASN A 4 18.78 11.53 15.97
N GLU A 5 18.15 11.75 17.13
CA GLU A 5 18.48 11.08 18.38
C GLU A 5 17.34 10.18 18.85
N GLN A 6 17.63 9.33 19.84
CA GLN A 6 16.62 8.52 20.50
C GLN A 6 15.74 9.39 21.41
N VAL A 7 14.43 9.30 21.23
CA VAL A 7 13.42 9.94 22.06
C VAL A 7 12.60 8.86 22.74
N GLU A 8 12.59 8.88 24.07
CA GLU A 8 11.78 7.98 24.89
C GLU A 8 10.75 8.78 25.70
N SER A 9 9.57 8.21 25.90
CA SER A 9 8.51 8.82 26.71
C SER A 9 7.64 7.76 27.39
N ASP A 10 7.34 7.99 28.67
CA ASP A 10 6.33 7.23 29.42
C ASP A 10 4.88 7.57 28.99
N GLY A 11 4.72 8.59 28.14
CA GLY A 11 3.45 9.03 27.61
C GLY A 11 3.40 8.94 26.08
N THR A 12 2.61 9.83 25.49
CA THR A 12 2.52 9.96 24.03
C THR A 12 3.64 10.86 23.50
N ILE A 13 4.28 10.47 22.41
CA ILE A 13 5.14 11.36 21.63
C ILE A 13 4.28 12.01 20.53
N LYS A 14 4.21 13.34 20.53
CA LYS A 14 3.53 14.12 19.47
C LYS A 14 4.53 15.01 18.75
N LEU A 15 4.66 14.81 17.45
CA LEU A 15 5.54 15.55 16.57
C LEU A 15 4.70 16.24 15.49
N SER A 16 4.76 17.56 15.39
CA SER A 16 4.05 18.31 14.34
C SER A 16 4.95 19.32 13.64
N SER A 17 4.84 19.42 12.32
CA SER A 17 5.58 20.40 11.53
C SER A 17 4.75 21.01 10.40
N GLN A 18 4.96 22.31 10.16
CA GLN A 18 4.37 23.02 9.02
C GLN A 18 5.05 22.71 7.68
N GLY A 19 6.19 22.02 7.69
CA GLY A 19 6.92 21.59 6.50
C GLY A 19 7.18 20.09 6.57
N THR A 20 8.43 19.69 6.34
CA THR A 20 8.87 18.28 6.43
C THR A 20 9.26 17.88 7.84
N THR A 21 8.91 16.65 8.23
CA THR A 21 9.43 15.95 9.41
C THR A 21 10.33 14.81 8.95
N ARG A 22 11.60 14.83 9.38
CA ARG A 22 12.56 13.74 9.11
C ARG A 22 12.95 13.07 10.43
N ILE A 23 12.82 11.76 10.49
CA ILE A 23 13.13 10.91 11.63
C ILE A 23 14.22 9.93 11.17
N GLU A 24 15.39 10.06 11.76
CA GLU A 24 16.53 9.14 11.62
C GLU A 24 16.93 8.54 12.96
N GLY A 25 16.52 9.16 14.07
CA GLY A 25 16.62 8.59 15.42
C GLY A 25 15.50 7.59 15.73
N ASN A 26 15.51 7.06 16.96
CA ASN A 26 14.47 6.14 17.43
C ASN A 26 13.38 6.89 18.20
N LEU A 27 12.12 6.47 18.05
CA LEU A 27 11.01 7.00 18.84
C LEU A 27 10.40 5.84 19.63
N ILE A 28 10.41 5.92 20.95
CA ILE A 28 9.88 4.87 21.83
C ILE A 28 8.89 5.52 22.81
N ALA A 29 7.63 5.10 22.75
CA ALA A 29 6.57 5.61 23.62
C ALA A 29 5.87 4.46 24.35
N GLU A 30 5.53 4.65 25.63
CA GLU A 30 4.63 3.73 26.33
C GLU A 30 3.20 3.79 25.78
N GLN A 31 2.75 4.99 25.38
CA GLN A 31 1.44 5.23 24.77
C GLN A 31 1.62 5.46 23.26
N ASN A 32 0.94 6.45 22.66
CA ASN A 32 0.95 6.63 21.21
C ASN A 32 2.22 7.33 20.70
N ILE A 33 2.49 7.15 19.41
CA ILE A 33 3.39 8.01 18.62
C ILE A 33 2.55 8.64 17.52
N GLU A 34 2.43 9.97 17.54
CA GLU A 34 1.65 10.73 16.57
C GLU A 34 2.58 11.70 15.85
N VAL A 35 2.79 11.52 14.55
CA VAL A 35 3.62 12.38 13.71
C VAL A 35 2.77 12.99 12.61
N SER A 36 2.66 14.32 12.60
CA SER A 36 2.01 15.09 11.55
C SER A 36 2.96 16.06 10.86
N ALA A 37 2.81 16.21 9.54
CA ALA A 37 3.56 17.17 8.75
C ALA A 37 2.71 17.69 7.60
N ASN A 38 2.71 18.99 7.31
CA ASN A 38 1.94 19.51 6.17
C ASN A 38 2.56 19.08 4.82
N ASP A 39 3.89 18.98 4.74
CA ASP A 39 4.56 18.59 3.51
C ASP A 39 4.82 17.07 3.48
N SER A 40 5.79 16.61 4.26
CA SER A 40 6.25 15.24 4.13
C SER A 40 6.80 14.68 5.44
N ILE A 41 6.73 13.36 5.58
CA ILE A 41 7.35 12.60 6.67
C ILE A 41 8.36 11.64 6.03
N THR A 42 9.59 11.66 6.51
CA THR A 42 10.59 10.65 6.17
C THR A 42 11.04 9.95 7.43
N VAL A 43 10.90 8.63 7.46
CA VAL A 43 11.43 7.75 8.51
C VAL A 43 12.50 6.88 7.86
N ALA A 44 13.75 7.03 8.25
CA ALA A 44 14.87 6.37 7.61
C ALA A 44 15.79 5.71 8.63
N ASN A 45 15.95 4.38 8.49
CA ASN A 45 16.77 3.55 9.37
C ASN A 45 16.43 3.70 10.86
N SER A 46 15.16 3.92 11.18
CA SER A 46 14.69 4.20 12.53
C SER A 46 13.88 3.04 13.11
N ASN A 47 13.86 2.95 14.44
CA ASN A 47 12.89 2.15 15.17
C ASN A 47 11.83 3.07 15.80
N ILE A 48 10.57 2.90 15.40
CA ILE A 48 9.41 3.61 15.96
C ILE A 48 8.55 2.59 16.69
N ALA A 49 8.50 2.66 18.02
CA ALA A 49 7.83 1.67 18.84
C ALA A 49 6.87 2.33 19.83
N SER A 50 5.60 2.00 19.73
CA SER A 50 4.59 2.24 20.75
C SER A 50 4.31 0.94 21.50
N LYS A 51 4.48 0.91 22.83
CA LYS A 51 4.32 -0.32 23.62
C LYS A 51 2.85 -0.70 23.84
N ASN A 52 2.01 0.29 24.15
CA ASN A 52 0.60 0.05 24.48
C ASN A 52 -0.37 0.87 23.60
N GLY A 53 0.13 1.63 22.64
CA GLY A 53 -0.66 2.54 21.81
C GLY A 53 -0.47 2.31 20.31
N ALA A 54 -0.90 3.30 19.53
CA ALA A 54 -0.77 3.31 18.09
C ALA A 54 0.46 4.11 17.62
N VAL A 55 0.93 3.80 16.41
CA VAL A 55 1.84 4.66 15.64
C VAL A 55 1.06 5.27 14.47
N GLU A 56 0.93 6.58 14.46
CA GLU A 56 0.22 7.33 13.43
C GLU A 56 1.14 8.32 12.72
N LEU A 57 1.31 8.13 11.41
CA LEU A 57 2.04 9.04 10.52
C LEU A 57 1.03 9.64 9.55
N SER A 58 0.85 10.96 9.58
CA SER A 58 -0.13 11.66 8.73
C SER A 58 0.45 12.90 8.07
N THR A 59 0.18 13.07 6.77
CA THR A 59 0.65 14.23 6.02
C THR A 59 -0.25 14.58 4.84
N GLU A 60 -0.16 15.82 4.37
CA GLU A 60 -0.87 16.32 3.19
C GLU A 60 -0.04 16.24 1.90
N ARG A 61 1.16 15.61 1.94
CA ARG A 61 1.86 15.17 0.71
C ARG A 61 2.41 13.76 0.85
N LYS A 62 3.60 13.56 1.41
CA LYS A 62 4.31 12.27 1.26
C LYS A 62 4.81 11.64 2.54
N ILE A 63 4.70 10.32 2.63
CA ILE A 63 5.41 9.49 3.61
C ILE A 63 6.45 8.64 2.88
N PHE A 64 7.69 8.66 3.39
CA PHE A 64 8.74 7.73 3.02
C PHE A 64 9.19 6.96 4.26
N MET A 65 9.10 5.64 4.21
CA MET A 65 9.69 4.73 5.17
C MET A 65 10.78 3.92 4.50
N ILE A 66 12.00 4.02 5.00
CA ILE A 66 13.18 3.42 4.36
C ILE A 66 13.95 2.66 5.42
N GLY A 67 14.14 1.35 5.24
CA GLY A 67 14.98 0.54 6.14
C GLY A 67 14.53 0.57 7.60
N SER A 68 13.25 0.87 7.85
CA SER A 68 12.76 1.23 9.19
C SER A 68 11.91 0.13 9.81
N LYS A 69 11.84 0.12 11.13
CA LYS A 69 10.99 -0.80 11.91
C LYS A 69 9.94 0.00 12.64
N THR A 70 8.69 -0.40 12.51
CA THR A 70 7.57 0.23 13.22
C THR A 70 6.72 -0.82 13.90
N ALA A 71 6.50 -0.62 15.21
CA ALA A 71 5.71 -1.51 16.04
C ALA A 71 4.72 -0.70 16.89
N GLY A 72 3.47 -1.16 16.92
CA GLY A 72 2.40 -0.58 17.72
C GLY A 72 1.24 -1.57 17.86
N ASN A 73 0.27 -1.26 18.71
CA ASN A 73 -1.00 -1.98 18.73
C ASN A 73 -1.73 -1.81 17.40
N ASP A 74 -1.71 -0.59 16.86
CA ASP A 74 -2.19 -0.26 15.52
C ASP A 74 -1.17 0.66 14.84
N ASN A 75 -1.06 0.55 13.53
CA ASN A 75 -0.19 1.41 12.73
C ASN A 75 -1.02 2.05 11.62
N ARG A 76 -0.99 3.38 11.54
CA ARG A 76 -1.70 4.14 10.52
C ARG A 76 -0.75 5.06 9.77
N LEU A 77 -0.72 4.91 8.46
CA LEU A 77 0.03 5.76 7.54
C LEU A 77 -0.97 6.40 6.60
N SER A 78 -1.01 7.73 6.58
CA SER A 78 -1.94 8.47 5.71
C SER A 78 -1.22 9.62 5.04
N ALA A 79 -1.25 9.63 3.72
CA ALA A 79 -0.72 10.70 2.91
C ALA A 79 -1.72 11.06 1.82
N LYS A 80 -1.89 12.35 1.54
CA LYS A 80 -2.68 12.83 0.41
C LYS A 80 -1.72 13.56 -0.52
N SER A 81 -1.74 13.36 -1.83
CA SER A 81 -0.83 14.00 -2.80
C SER A 81 0.61 13.43 -2.84
N GLY A 82 1.39 13.91 -3.79
CA GLY A 82 2.80 13.57 -3.96
C GLY A 82 3.42 14.40 -5.08
N ASP A 83 4.65 14.09 -5.45
CA ASP A 83 5.50 14.88 -6.34
C ASP A 83 5.60 14.16 -7.69
N GLY A 84 6.02 14.88 -8.73
CA GLY A 84 6.13 14.36 -10.10
C GLY A 84 7.11 13.21 -10.34
N SER A 85 7.84 12.71 -9.33
CA SER A 85 8.73 11.54 -9.41
C SER A 85 7.99 10.26 -9.83
N ARG A 86 8.48 9.62 -10.90
CA ARG A 86 7.87 8.45 -11.58
C ARG A 86 7.73 7.18 -10.76
N GLN A 87 8.43 7.06 -9.64
CA GLN A 87 8.50 5.81 -8.90
C GLN A 87 7.80 5.86 -7.55
N ASP A 88 7.51 7.06 -7.05
CA ASP A 88 7.05 7.27 -5.69
C ASP A 88 5.54 7.45 -5.62
N GLY A 89 4.94 6.90 -4.57
CA GLY A 89 3.56 7.18 -4.21
C GLY A 89 3.40 8.31 -3.18
N ALA A 90 2.17 8.48 -2.70
CA ALA A 90 1.88 9.31 -1.54
C ALA A 90 2.43 8.65 -0.28
N VAL A 91 2.29 7.32 -0.19
CA VAL A 91 2.97 6.50 0.83
C VAL A 91 3.96 5.55 0.17
N ASN A 92 5.21 5.59 0.63
CA ASN A 92 6.31 4.77 0.14
C ASN A 92 6.91 3.98 1.29
N ILE A 93 6.91 2.64 1.18
CA ILE A 93 7.47 1.74 2.17
C ILE A 93 8.53 0.88 1.48
N LEU A 94 9.80 1.15 1.81
CA LEU A 94 10.95 0.53 1.17
C LEU A 94 11.78 -0.21 2.22
N ASN A 95 12.00 -1.50 2.00
CA ASN A 95 12.84 -2.36 2.83
C ASN A 95 12.55 -2.22 4.33
N SER A 96 11.27 -2.08 4.70
CA SER A 96 10.84 -1.77 6.05
C SER A 96 10.02 -2.90 6.65
N THR A 97 9.93 -2.92 7.98
CA THR A 97 9.09 -3.86 8.74
C THR A 97 8.04 -3.09 9.53
N LEU A 98 6.76 -3.37 9.28
CA LEU A 98 5.66 -2.78 10.03
C LEU A 98 4.91 -3.91 10.74
N THR A 99 4.77 -3.81 12.06
CA THR A 99 4.07 -4.79 12.89
C THR A 99 2.98 -4.09 13.70
N ALA A 100 1.72 -4.40 13.40
CA ALA A 100 0.57 -4.00 14.20
C ALA A 100 0.08 -5.21 14.99
N SER A 101 0.49 -5.33 16.24
CA SER A 101 0.21 -6.51 17.06
C SER A 101 -0.50 -6.12 18.33
N SER A 102 -1.71 -6.65 18.52
CA SER A 102 -2.41 -6.57 19.79
C SER A 102 -3.20 -7.86 20.04
N MET A 103 -3.26 -8.29 21.31
CA MET A 103 -4.10 -9.42 21.71
C MET A 103 -5.57 -9.02 21.90
N ASN A 104 -5.89 -7.72 21.83
CA ASN A 104 -7.25 -7.23 21.95
C ASN A 104 -7.96 -7.29 20.60
N GLN A 105 -9.19 -7.83 20.57
CA GLN A 105 -9.99 -8.07 19.36
C GLN A 105 -10.35 -6.81 18.54
N GLY A 106 -10.11 -5.60 19.08
CA GLY A 106 -10.31 -4.33 18.37
C GLY A 106 -9.06 -3.72 17.74
N HIS A 107 -7.90 -4.34 17.93
CA HIS A 107 -6.58 -3.80 17.61
C HIS A 107 -5.75 -4.79 16.77
N GLY A 108 -4.53 -4.39 16.40
CA GLY A 108 -3.68 -5.13 15.46
C GLY A 108 -3.95 -4.73 14.02
N LYS A 109 -4.41 -3.49 13.79
CA LYS A 109 -4.73 -2.98 12.46
C LYS A 109 -3.51 -2.28 11.86
N LEU A 110 -3.13 -2.70 10.67
CA LEU A 110 -2.20 -1.94 9.82
C LEU A 110 -2.99 -1.28 8.70
N GLN A 111 -3.08 0.05 8.73
CA GLN A 111 -3.80 0.86 7.76
C GLN A 111 -2.83 1.76 7.00
N ILE A 112 -2.73 1.54 5.68
CA ILE A 112 -1.91 2.36 4.79
C ILE A 112 -2.82 3.02 3.77
N LYS A 113 -2.85 4.35 3.75
CA LYS A 113 -3.67 5.15 2.85
C LYS A 113 -2.82 6.17 2.11
N GLY A 114 -2.79 6.08 0.79
CA GLY A 114 -2.12 7.04 -0.07
C GLY A 114 -3.07 7.52 -1.16
N ASP A 115 -3.59 8.73 -1.04
CA ASP A 115 -4.57 9.25 -1.99
C ASP A 115 -3.94 10.34 -2.85
N PHE A 116 -3.88 10.18 -4.16
CA PHE A 116 -3.67 11.30 -5.06
C PHE A 116 -5.01 11.87 -5.52
N ASP A 117 -5.18 13.19 -5.32
CA ASP A 117 -6.22 13.95 -5.98
C ASP A 117 -5.79 14.19 -7.44
N VAL A 118 -6.53 13.60 -8.38
CA VAL A 118 -6.27 13.70 -9.82
C VAL A 118 -7.04 14.88 -10.43
N VAL A 119 -7.65 15.74 -9.61
CA VAL A 119 -8.39 16.93 -10.09
C VAL A 119 -7.42 18.00 -10.62
N GLY A 120 -7.17 17.97 -11.93
CA GLY A 120 -6.46 19.02 -12.67
C GLY A 120 -6.19 18.63 -14.13
N PRO A 121 -5.91 19.59 -15.04
CA PRO A 121 -5.46 19.28 -16.39
C PRO A 121 -4.13 18.53 -16.29
N ILE A 122 -4.21 17.22 -16.44
CA ILE A 122 -3.10 16.33 -16.17
C ILE A 122 -2.13 16.42 -17.35
N THR A 123 -0.95 16.99 -17.15
CA THR A 123 0.04 17.11 -18.23
C THR A 123 0.57 15.73 -18.66
N PRO A 124 1.05 15.56 -19.91
CA PRO A 124 1.38 14.26 -20.52
C PRO A 124 2.48 13.44 -19.83
N PHE A 125 3.09 13.94 -18.75
CA PHE A 125 4.26 13.32 -18.11
C PHE A 125 3.95 12.66 -16.76
N GLU A 126 2.69 12.63 -16.33
CA GLU A 126 2.29 12.14 -15.00
C GLU A 126 1.93 10.65 -14.96
N ASP A 127 2.74 9.78 -15.56
CA ASP A 127 2.75 8.32 -15.32
C ASP A 127 3.32 7.96 -13.93
N SER A 128 3.28 8.89 -12.99
CA SER A 128 4.19 8.95 -11.83
C SER A 128 3.52 8.98 -10.46
N LYS A 129 2.22 9.25 -10.39
CA LYS A 129 1.54 9.60 -9.14
C LYS A 129 0.87 8.39 -8.51
N LYS A 130 1.63 7.50 -7.88
CA LYS A 130 1.05 6.27 -7.31
C LYS A 130 0.36 6.53 -5.96
N GLY A 131 -0.70 5.84 -5.61
CA GLY A 131 -1.29 6.01 -4.26
C GLY A 131 -0.33 5.47 -3.18
N VAL A 132 -0.09 4.16 -3.23
CA VAL A 132 0.80 3.46 -2.30
C VAL A 132 1.85 2.66 -3.06
N VAL A 133 3.11 2.71 -2.61
CA VAL A 133 4.21 1.91 -3.13
C VAL A 133 4.87 1.12 -2.01
N ILE A 134 4.99 -0.19 -2.18
CA ILE A 134 5.64 -1.08 -1.21
C ILE A 134 6.66 -1.96 -1.92
N THR A 135 7.90 -1.94 -1.43
CA THR A 135 9.03 -2.67 -2.02
C THR A 135 9.85 -3.33 -0.93
N GLY A 136 10.21 -4.60 -1.10
CA GLY A 136 11.14 -5.32 -0.22
C GLY A 136 10.72 -5.37 1.25
N SER A 137 9.44 -5.21 1.57
CA SER A 137 8.98 -4.92 2.94
C SER A 137 8.20 -6.07 3.56
N THR A 138 8.25 -6.17 4.89
CA THR A 138 7.49 -7.16 5.68
C THR A 138 6.41 -6.46 6.50
N LEU A 139 5.16 -6.82 6.28
CA LEU A 139 4.00 -6.23 6.96
C LEU A 139 3.29 -7.34 7.74
N ASN A 140 3.15 -7.16 9.05
CA ASN A 140 2.50 -8.08 9.95
C ASN A 140 1.38 -7.38 10.72
N ALA A 141 0.18 -7.95 10.72
CA ALA A 141 -0.99 -7.38 11.39
C ALA A 141 -2.00 -8.47 11.79
N ASN A 142 -2.99 -8.16 12.64
CA ASN A 142 -4.21 -8.96 12.69
C ASN A 142 -5.09 -8.67 11.45
N GLU A 143 -5.30 -7.38 11.16
CA GLU A 143 -6.07 -6.91 10.01
C GLU A 143 -5.21 -5.92 9.22
N MET A 144 -5.07 -6.15 7.92
CA MET A 144 -4.30 -5.27 7.04
C MET A 144 -5.20 -4.64 5.99
N VAL A 145 -5.14 -3.32 5.89
CA VAL A 145 -5.89 -2.54 4.91
C VAL A 145 -4.94 -1.58 4.19
N ILE A 146 -4.73 -1.80 2.90
CA ILE A 146 -3.93 -0.94 2.04
C ILE A 146 -4.84 -0.32 1.00
N LYS A 147 -4.93 1.01 0.99
CA LYS A 147 -5.74 1.75 0.04
C LYS A 147 -4.91 2.80 -0.66
N GLY A 148 -5.00 2.85 -1.99
CA GLY A 148 -4.35 3.91 -2.72
C GLY A 148 -5.11 4.34 -3.97
N SER A 149 -5.03 5.63 -4.27
CA SER A 149 -5.53 6.21 -5.51
C SER A 149 -4.44 6.99 -6.24
N GLY A 150 -4.38 6.90 -7.57
CA GLY A 150 -3.35 7.58 -8.35
C GLY A 150 -3.22 7.05 -9.78
N SER A 151 -2.10 7.27 -10.46
CA SER A 151 -1.82 6.66 -11.76
C SER A 151 -1.64 5.14 -11.65
N ASP A 152 -1.01 4.65 -10.59
CA ASP A 152 -1.26 3.30 -10.07
C ASP A 152 -1.93 3.48 -8.70
N GLY A 153 -3.03 2.80 -8.40
CA GLY A 153 -3.67 2.91 -7.09
C GLY A 153 -2.75 2.36 -5.99
N VAL A 154 -2.39 1.08 -6.11
CA VAL A 154 -1.42 0.40 -5.24
C VAL A 154 -0.40 -0.35 -6.09
N HIS A 155 0.88 -0.10 -5.85
CA HIS A 155 1.98 -0.79 -6.52
C HIS A 155 2.83 -1.57 -5.52
N LEU A 156 2.84 -2.89 -5.65
CA LEU A 156 3.66 -3.80 -4.86
C LEU A 156 4.84 -4.25 -5.72
N ALA A 157 6.01 -3.62 -5.54
CA ALA A 157 7.15 -3.76 -6.45
C ALA A 157 8.05 -4.99 -6.19
N GLY A 158 7.52 -5.98 -5.47
CA GLY A 158 8.20 -7.24 -5.20
C GLY A 158 9.14 -7.22 -3.99
N GLY A 159 9.58 -8.40 -3.58
CA GLY A 159 10.30 -8.65 -2.33
C GLY A 159 9.42 -8.50 -1.08
N ASN A 160 8.10 -8.43 -1.24
CA ASN A 160 7.19 -8.12 -0.13
C ASN A 160 6.63 -9.39 0.52
N THR A 161 6.46 -9.33 1.85
CA THR A 161 5.81 -10.38 2.65
C THR A 161 4.71 -9.76 3.50
N PHE A 162 3.47 -10.23 3.32
CA PHE A 162 2.30 -9.80 4.06
C PHE A 162 1.77 -10.96 4.90
N VAL A 163 1.65 -10.76 6.21
CA VAL A 163 1.12 -11.76 7.14
C VAL A 163 0.01 -11.14 7.97
N ALA A 164 -1.22 -11.66 7.87
CA ALA A 164 -2.32 -11.23 8.71
C ALA A 164 -3.38 -12.30 8.96
N ASN A 165 -4.45 -12.00 9.71
CA ASN A 165 -5.66 -12.80 9.65
C ASN A 165 -6.45 -12.46 8.38
N ASP A 166 -6.55 -11.16 8.09
CA ASP A 166 -7.27 -10.62 6.94
C ASP A 166 -6.40 -9.59 6.22
N ILE A 167 -6.30 -9.70 4.89
CA ILE A 167 -5.60 -8.74 4.04
C ILE A 167 -6.60 -8.16 3.04
N ASP A 168 -6.73 -6.83 3.01
CA ASP A 168 -7.54 -6.09 2.04
C ASP A 168 -6.69 -5.02 1.34
N ILE A 169 -6.60 -5.12 0.01
CA ILE A 169 -5.86 -4.19 -0.84
C ILE A 169 -6.83 -3.59 -1.84
N VAL A 170 -6.98 -2.27 -1.81
CA VAL A 170 -7.88 -1.54 -2.72
C VAL A 170 -7.09 -0.48 -3.46
N GLY A 171 -7.01 -0.61 -4.77
CA GLY A 171 -6.33 0.32 -5.63
C GLY A 171 -7.26 0.93 -6.66
N VAL A 172 -7.25 2.26 -6.79
CA VAL A 172 -8.03 3.00 -7.78
C VAL A 172 -7.10 3.81 -8.66
N ALA A 173 -7.11 3.52 -9.95
CA ALA A 173 -6.43 4.30 -10.97
C ALA A 173 -7.45 4.98 -11.88
N PRO A 174 -7.93 6.19 -11.53
CA PRO A 174 -8.98 6.86 -12.28
C PRO A 174 -8.48 7.22 -13.68
N ALA A 175 -9.39 7.09 -14.66
CA ALA A 175 -9.07 7.43 -16.05
C ALA A 175 -8.69 8.90 -16.20
N GLY A 176 -7.54 9.15 -16.83
CA GLY A 176 -7.07 10.52 -17.09
C GLY A 176 -6.98 10.79 -18.60
N TYR A 177 -7.85 11.65 -19.11
CA TYR A 177 -7.87 12.00 -20.53
C TYR A 177 -6.63 12.82 -20.93
N LEU A 178 -5.84 12.33 -21.88
CA LEU A 178 -4.69 12.99 -22.50
C LEU A 178 -4.85 13.04 -24.03
N GLY A 179 -5.92 13.66 -24.53
CA GLY A 179 -6.10 13.80 -25.99
C GLY A 179 -6.01 12.46 -26.73
N ASP A 180 -4.97 12.27 -27.56
CA ASP A 180 -4.77 11.10 -28.44
C ASP A 180 -4.02 9.91 -27.77
N SER A 181 -3.76 9.93 -26.47
CA SER A 181 -3.10 8.83 -25.76
C SER A 181 -3.78 8.51 -24.45
N PHE A 182 -4.26 7.27 -24.32
CA PHE A 182 -4.83 6.75 -23.07
C PHE A 182 -3.72 6.54 -22.03
N ARG A 183 -3.99 6.90 -20.77
CA ARG A 183 -3.06 6.60 -19.68
C ARG A 183 -3.17 5.12 -19.33
N THR A 184 -2.09 4.59 -18.77
CA THR A 184 -1.92 3.15 -18.57
C THR A 184 -1.88 2.78 -17.10
N GLY A 185 -2.86 3.30 -16.35
CA GLY A 185 -2.92 3.11 -14.91
C GLY A 185 -3.52 1.78 -14.48
N ASP A 186 -2.89 1.14 -13.50
CA ASP A 186 -3.37 -0.09 -12.90
C ASP A 186 -3.99 0.21 -11.53
N GLY A 187 -5.17 -0.33 -11.24
CA GLY A 187 -5.76 -0.23 -9.91
C GLY A 187 -4.81 -0.81 -8.86
N VAL A 188 -4.50 -2.10 -8.99
CA VAL A 188 -3.46 -2.79 -8.21
C VAL A 188 -2.44 -3.44 -9.14
N LYS A 189 -1.17 -3.10 -8.96
CA LYS A 189 -0.04 -3.63 -9.73
C LYS A 189 0.90 -4.42 -8.85
N LEU A 190 1.04 -5.71 -9.14
CA LEU A 190 1.98 -6.60 -8.47
C LEU A 190 3.13 -6.90 -9.43
N THR A 191 4.35 -6.51 -9.07
CA THR A 191 5.57 -6.84 -9.83
C THR A 191 6.56 -7.58 -8.93
N GLY A 192 7.53 -8.28 -9.53
CA GLY A 192 8.47 -9.10 -8.76
C GLY A 192 7.79 -10.18 -7.92
N SER A 193 8.39 -10.58 -6.80
CA SER A 193 7.86 -11.63 -5.93
C SER A 193 7.11 -11.05 -4.72
N ASN A 194 5.82 -11.37 -4.55
CA ASN A 194 5.02 -10.97 -3.39
C ASN A 194 4.42 -12.21 -2.73
N THR A 195 4.53 -12.32 -1.40
CA THR A 195 3.95 -13.43 -0.63
C THR A 195 2.90 -12.92 0.32
N PHE A 196 1.70 -13.50 0.26
CA PHE A 196 0.57 -13.18 1.11
C PHE A 196 0.19 -14.40 1.93
N THR A 197 0.22 -14.29 3.24
CA THR A 197 -0.26 -15.32 4.17
C THR A 197 -1.37 -14.73 5.01
N ALA A 198 -2.59 -15.26 4.87
CA ALA A 198 -3.72 -14.86 5.69
C ALA A 198 -4.41 -16.06 6.33
N PHE A 199 -4.77 -15.95 7.62
CA PHE A 199 -5.52 -17.02 8.28
C PHE A 199 -6.94 -17.18 7.73
N ASN A 200 -7.62 -16.05 7.47
CA ASN A 200 -8.99 -16.02 6.99
C ASN A 200 -9.06 -15.75 5.49
N LYS A 201 -8.71 -14.52 5.07
CA LYS A 201 -8.97 -14.06 3.70
C LYS A 201 -7.91 -13.11 3.16
N ILE A 202 -7.75 -13.16 1.85
CA ILE A 202 -7.04 -12.16 1.06
C ILE A 202 -8.02 -11.57 0.03
N SER A 203 -8.16 -10.25 0.04
CA SER A 203 -9.00 -9.47 -0.86
C SER A 203 -8.11 -8.48 -1.60
N ILE A 204 -8.10 -8.55 -2.93
CA ILE A 204 -7.46 -7.55 -3.79
C ILE A 204 -8.51 -7.01 -4.74
N LYS A 205 -8.85 -5.72 -4.59
CA LYS A 205 -9.76 -5.00 -5.47
C LYS A 205 -9.01 -3.91 -6.21
N GLY A 206 -9.03 -3.98 -7.53
CA GLY A 206 -8.44 -2.95 -8.37
C GLY A 206 -9.46 -2.40 -9.35
N ASP A 207 -9.61 -1.09 -9.38
CA ASP A 207 -10.38 -0.37 -10.38
C ASP A 207 -9.37 0.50 -11.14
N GLY A 208 -9.10 0.22 -12.42
CA GLY A 208 -8.04 0.93 -13.16
C GLY A 208 -8.39 1.22 -14.61
N GLU A 209 -7.80 2.26 -15.20
CA GLU A 209 -8.02 2.61 -16.61
C GLU A 209 -7.60 1.49 -17.56
N ARG A 210 -6.40 0.93 -17.35
CA ARG A 210 -5.84 -0.13 -18.19
C ARG A 210 -6.15 -1.52 -17.66
N TYR A 211 -5.74 -1.76 -16.40
CA TYR A 211 -6.00 -3.00 -15.68
C TYR A 211 -6.58 -2.70 -14.31
N GLY A 212 -7.62 -3.44 -13.92
CA GLY A 212 -8.06 -3.43 -12.53
C GLY A 212 -6.94 -3.99 -11.65
N VAL A 213 -6.51 -5.22 -11.93
CA VAL A 213 -5.37 -5.88 -11.26
C VAL A 213 -4.40 -6.44 -12.28
N SER A 214 -3.09 -6.19 -12.09
CA SER A 214 -2.05 -6.75 -12.95
C SER A 214 -1.01 -7.56 -12.16
N PHE A 215 -0.78 -8.80 -12.59
CA PHE A 215 0.23 -9.70 -12.07
C PHE A 215 1.41 -9.74 -13.04
N ASN A 216 2.48 -9.00 -12.75
CA ASN A 216 3.71 -8.90 -13.58
C ASN A 216 4.93 -9.47 -12.86
N GLY A 217 4.74 -10.61 -12.18
CA GLY A 217 5.75 -11.25 -11.36
C GLY A 217 5.16 -12.49 -10.69
N THR A 218 5.78 -12.97 -9.62
CA THR A 218 5.26 -14.11 -8.86
C THR A 218 4.45 -13.61 -7.67
N SER A 219 3.20 -14.02 -7.57
CA SER A 219 2.37 -13.76 -6.39
C SER A 219 1.95 -15.08 -5.76
N VAL A 220 2.37 -15.30 -4.52
CA VAL A 220 2.06 -16.50 -3.74
C VAL A 220 0.98 -16.17 -2.73
N PHE A 221 -0.13 -16.91 -2.76
CA PHE A 221 -1.25 -16.75 -1.85
C PHE A 221 -1.44 -17.99 -0.99
N ASN A 222 -1.40 -17.79 0.33
CA ASN A 222 -1.69 -18.81 1.32
C ASN A 222 -2.81 -18.31 2.25
N ALA A 223 -4.05 -18.66 1.92
CA ALA A 223 -5.23 -18.35 2.74
C ALA A 223 -6.37 -19.32 2.47
N ALA A 224 -7.33 -19.39 3.40
CA ALA A 224 -8.55 -20.18 3.22
C ALA A 224 -9.46 -19.60 2.11
N THR A 225 -9.48 -18.27 1.97
CA THR A 225 -10.20 -17.57 0.90
C THR A 225 -9.31 -16.54 0.22
N VAL A 226 -9.29 -16.53 -1.11
CA VAL A 226 -8.67 -15.46 -1.90
C VAL A 226 -9.69 -14.96 -2.91
N SER A 227 -9.95 -13.66 -2.88
CA SER A 227 -10.77 -12.98 -3.88
C SER A 227 -9.95 -11.87 -4.54
N VAL A 228 -9.89 -11.90 -5.86
CA VAL A 228 -9.28 -10.84 -6.67
C VAL A 228 -10.35 -10.31 -7.60
N THR A 229 -10.67 -9.03 -7.47
CA THR A 229 -11.63 -8.34 -8.35
C THR A 229 -10.91 -7.23 -9.09
N GLY A 230 -10.91 -7.29 -10.41
CA GLY A 230 -10.38 -6.25 -11.26
C GLY A 230 -11.46 -5.69 -12.17
N ASN A 231 -11.72 -4.38 -12.08
CA ASN A 231 -12.63 -3.67 -12.98
C ASN A 231 -11.88 -2.59 -13.74
N ILE A 232 -12.42 -2.21 -14.90
CA ILE A 232 -11.90 -1.11 -15.70
C ILE A 232 -12.85 0.09 -15.75
N GLU A 233 -12.31 1.29 -15.59
CA GLU A 233 -13.03 2.56 -15.72
C GLU A 233 -12.93 3.12 -17.16
N LEU A 234 -13.55 2.46 -18.15
CA LEU A 234 -13.96 2.97 -19.49
C LEU A 234 -12.93 3.37 -20.61
N SER A 235 -13.45 3.18 -21.85
CA SER A 235 -13.15 3.81 -23.18
C SER A 235 -12.40 3.06 -24.30
N ALA A 236 -11.72 1.94 -24.05
CA ALA A 236 -11.13 1.12 -25.13
C ALA A 236 -11.16 -0.39 -24.83
N PRO A 237 -12.30 -1.08 -25.06
CA PRO A 237 -12.52 -2.47 -24.64
C PRO A 237 -11.62 -3.50 -25.32
N GLU A 238 -10.92 -3.14 -26.41
CA GLU A 238 -10.12 -4.07 -27.21
C GLU A 238 -8.75 -4.43 -26.58
N TYR A 239 -8.28 -3.66 -25.59
CA TYR A 239 -6.94 -3.85 -24.97
C TYR A 239 -6.93 -3.82 -23.43
N ASN A 240 -8.07 -3.57 -22.79
CA ASN A 240 -8.20 -3.41 -21.34
C ASN A 240 -8.75 -4.70 -20.71
N TYR A 241 -8.13 -5.12 -19.61
CA TYR A 241 -8.49 -6.36 -18.90
C TYR A 241 -8.82 -6.02 -17.45
N GLY A 242 -9.91 -6.57 -16.91
CA GLY A 242 -10.16 -6.45 -15.48
C GLY A 242 -8.99 -7.01 -14.67
N ILE A 243 -8.54 -8.22 -15.04
CA ILE A 243 -7.33 -8.85 -14.49
C ILE A 243 -6.38 -9.25 -15.60
N ARG A 244 -5.09 -8.89 -15.48
CA ARG A 244 -4.02 -9.30 -16.40
C ARG A 244 -2.98 -10.17 -15.72
N PHE A 245 -2.66 -11.31 -16.33
CA PHE A 245 -1.57 -12.19 -15.90
C PHE A 245 -0.41 -12.12 -16.91
N ASN A 246 0.73 -11.59 -16.47
CA ASN A 246 2.03 -11.67 -17.17
C ASN A 246 3.10 -12.36 -16.29
N GLY A 247 2.67 -13.00 -15.21
CA GLY A 247 3.52 -13.68 -14.25
C GLY A 247 2.75 -14.77 -13.50
N ALA A 248 3.44 -15.49 -12.64
CA ALA A 248 2.88 -16.64 -11.94
C ALA A 248 2.00 -16.23 -10.76
N VAL A 249 0.86 -16.91 -10.62
CA VAL A 249 0.00 -16.85 -9.44
C VAL A 249 -0.06 -18.25 -8.84
N ASP A 250 0.52 -18.40 -7.65
CA ASP A 250 0.57 -19.66 -6.91
C ASP A 250 -0.45 -19.63 -5.76
N LEU A 251 -1.36 -20.60 -5.76
CA LEU A 251 -2.44 -20.75 -4.78
C LEU A 251 -2.13 -22.01 -3.96
N GLN A 252 -1.54 -21.84 -2.78
CA GLN A 252 -0.91 -22.95 -2.06
C GLN A 252 -1.86 -23.74 -1.14
N ASN A 253 -3.05 -23.21 -0.85
CA ASN A 253 -4.02 -23.85 0.04
C ASN A 253 -5.17 -24.50 -0.77
N ALA A 254 -5.90 -25.46 -0.20
CA ALA A 254 -7.11 -26.02 -0.81
C ALA A 254 -8.35 -25.14 -0.53
N GLY A 255 -8.17 -23.82 -0.64
CA GLY A 255 -9.16 -22.81 -0.28
C GLY A 255 -10.16 -22.48 -1.39
N ASN A 256 -11.04 -21.52 -1.10
CA ASN A 256 -11.94 -20.93 -2.07
C ASN A 256 -11.20 -19.79 -2.80
N PHE A 257 -11.07 -19.93 -4.12
CA PHE A 257 -10.37 -18.97 -4.97
C PHE A 257 -11.32 -18.38 -5.99
N GLU A 258 -11.45 -17.06 -5.97
CA GLU A 258 -12.32 -16.34 -6.90
C GLU A 258 -11.55 -15.20 -7.57
N PHE A 259 -11.57 -15.19 -8.90
CA PHE A 259 -10.98 -14.13 -9.71
C PHE A 259 -12.07 -13.57 -10.61
N ILE A 260 -12.46 -12.32 -10.37
CA ILE A 260 -13.53 -11.61 -11.08
C ILE A 260 -12.89 -10.52 -11.93
N SER A 261 -12.97 -10.66 -13.25
CA SER A 261 -12.52 -9.65 -14.20
C SER A 261 -13.74 -9.03 -14.87
N ASN A 262 -13.97 -7.73 -14.66
CA ASN A 262 -15.10 -6.98 -15.22
C ASN A 262 -16.46 -7.66 -14.96
N GLY A 263 -16.68 -8.10 -13.71
CA GLY A 263 -17.91 -8.76 -13.29
C GLY A 263 -18.07 -10.22 -13.73
N GLN A 264 -17.08 -10.81 -14.39
CA GLN A 264 -17.09 -12.22 -14.81
C GLN A 264 -16.03 -13.03 -14.08
N ALA A 265 -16.40 -14.22 -13.60
CA ALA A 265 -15.44 -15.17 -13.04
C ALA A 265 -14.51 -15.71 -14.13
N ILE A 266 -13.21 -15.74 -13.85
CA ILE A 266 -12.17 -16.23 -14.77
C ILE A 266 -11.32 -17.33 -14.12
N ALA A 267 -10.76 -18.21 -14.95
CA ALA A 267 -9.79 -19.20 -14.48
C ALA A 267 -8.41 -18.56 -14.30
N VAL A 268 -7.67 -19.02 -13.29
CA VAL A 268 -6.28 -18.62 -13.07
C VAL A 268 -5.35 -19.50 -13.92
N PRO A 269 -4.52 -18.92 -14.80
CA PRO A 269 -3.48 -19.68 -15.50
C PRO A 269 -2.46 -20.16 -14.48
N ARG A 270 -2.38 -21.48 -14.25
CA ARG A 270 -1.40 -22.06 -13.29
C ARG A 270 0.06 -21.93 -13.77
N TYR A 271 0.27 -21.77 -15.08
CA TYR A 271 1.56 -21.57 -15.71
C TYR A 271 1.39 -20.67 -16.94
N LEU A 272 2.22 -19.64 -17.06
CA LEU A 272 2.40 -18.81 -18.26
C LEU A 272 3.79 -19.05 -18.82
#